data_AF-A0A1B8THB5-F1
#
_entry.id   AF-A0A1B8THB5-F1
#
_cell.length_a   1.000
_cell.length_b   1.000
_cell.length_c   1.000
_cell.angle_alpha   90.00
_cell.angle_beta   90.00
_cell.angle_gamma   90.00
#
_symmetry.space_group_name_H-M   'P 1'
#
loop_
_entity.id
_entity.type
_entity.pdbx_description
1 polymer ?
#
loop_
_entity_poly.entity_id
_entity_poly.type
_entity_poly.pdbx_seq_one_letter_code
_entity_poly.pdbx_strand_id
1 'polypeptide(L)'
;MLVIEADTQVGGISRTVNYKGNRIDIGGHRFFSKSDWVMQWWNRLLPLAPEGCEKAVLQYQGMERPVPAFNGLASSAVDSDQVMLLRGRLSRIYFGKRFFDYPLKLNLDSLRKLGVRKTLVFGVSYAFAKLRPVKPEQTLQDFLINRFGQKLGGRKN
;
A
#
# COMPACT_ATOMS: atom_id res chain seq x y z
N MET A 1 33.69 -2.03 -11.05
CA MET A 1 32.60 -3.01 -10.94
C MET A 1 31.90 -3.06 -12.29
N LEU A 2 31.66 -4.26 -12.84
CA LEU A 2 30.91 -4.46 -14.08
C LEU A 2 29.49 -4.94 -13.72
N VAL A 3 28.47 -4.28 -14.26
CA VAL A 3 27.06 -4.66 -14.11
C VAL A 3 26.54 -5.05 -15.48
N ILE A 4 25.90 -6.21 -15.59
CA ILE A 4 25.29 -6.72 -16.82
C ILE A 4 23.79 -6.84 -16.58
N GLU A 5 22.99 -6.21 -17.44
CA GLU A 5 21.52 -6.22 -17.42
C GLU A 5 21.04 -6.70 -18.80
N ALA A 6 20.00 -7.54 -18.82
CA ALA A 6 19.48 -8.11 -20.06
C ALA A 6 18.46 -7.19 -20.74
N ASP A 7 17.76 -6.36 -19.95
CA ASP A 7 16.82 -5.36 -20.44
C ASP A 7 17.55 -4.11 -20.96
N THR A 8 16.84 -3.23 -21.67
CA THR A 8 17.39 -1.97 -22.20
C THR A 8 17.60 -0.90 -21.12
N GLN A 9 17.19 -1.17 -19.88
CA GLN A 9 17.27 -0.25 -18.76
C GLN A 9 17.42 -1.02 -17.44
N VAL A 10 18.27 -0.52 -16.55
CA VAL A 10 18.44 -1.03 -15.19
C VAL A 10 17.27 -0.65 -14.28
N GLY A 11 17.12 -1.37 -13.16
CA GLY A 11 16.12 -1.06 -12.11
C GLY A 11 15.13 -2.19 -11.84
N GLY A 12 15.16 -3.27 -12.63
CA GLY A 12 14.36 -4.47 -12.42
C GLY A 12 12.86 -4.15 -12.32
N ILE A 13 12.18 -4.74 -11.33
CA ILE A 13 10.73 -4.50 -11.10
C ILE A 13 10.41 -3.06 -10.70
N SER A 14 11.37 -2.35 -10.09
CA SER A 14 11.19 -0.99 -9.56
C SER A 14 11.46 0.10 -10.61
N ARG A 15 11.69 -0.26 -11.88
CA ARG A 15 11.95 0.73 -12.93
C ARG A 15 10.70 1.52 -13.28
N THR A 16 10.93 2.80 -13.60
CA THR A 16 9.92 3.72 -14.11
C THR A 16 10.13 3.91 -15.61
N VAL A 17 9.11 3.59 -16.41
CA VAL A 17 9.11 3.77 -17.87
C VAL A 17 8.36 5.04 -18.23
N ASN A 18 8.95 5.89 -19.06
CA ASN A 18 8.25 7.04 -19.63
C ASN A 18 7.58 6.64 -20.95
N TYR A 19 6.25 6.68 -20.99
CA TYR A 19 5.45 6.43 -22.18
C TYR A 19 4.57 7.63 -22.50
N LYS A 20 4.85 8.31 -23.63
CA LYS A 20 4.11 9.51 -24.07
C LYS A 20 4.03 10.61 -23.01
N GLY A 21 5.12 10.82 -22.26
CA GLY A 21 5.18 11.79 -21.16
C GLY A 21 4.61 11.28 -19.83
N ASN A 22 4.05 10.06 -19.79
CA ASN A 22 3.55 9.45 -18.56
C ASN A 22 4.60 8.50 -17.98
N ARG A 23 4.99 8.73 -16.73
CA ARG A 23 5.89 7.86 -15.98
C ARG A 23 5.08 6.75 -15.30
N ILE A 24 5.40 5.48 -15.61
CA ILE A 24 4.66 4.30 -15.14
C ILE A 24 5.66 3.27 -14.61
N ASP A 25 5.41 2.80 -13.40
CA ASP A 25 6.13 1.66 -12.82
C ASP A 25 5.46 0.34 -13.24
N ILE A 26 6.25 -0.70 -13.52
CA ILE A 26 5.75 -2.00 -14.03
C ILE A 26 4.81 -2.71 -13.04
N GLY A 27 4.96 -2.43 -11.75
CA GLY A 27 3.98 -2.68 -10.71
C GLY A 27 3.81 -1.40 -9.90
N GLY A 28 2.71 -1.23 -9.17
CA GLY A 28 2.53 -0.08 -8.29
C GLY A 28 3.52 -0.09 -7.12
N HIS A 29 4.78 0.23 -7.39
CA HIS A 29 5.88 0.19 -6.43
C HIS A 29 5.86 1.48 -5.61
N ARG A 30 6.17 1.31 -4.33
CA ARG A 30 6.13 2.39 -3.37
C ARG A 30 7.29 2.21 -2.44
N PHE A 31 8.14 3.21 -2.42
CA PHE A 31 9.21 3.24 -1.48
C PHE A 31 8.67 3.70 -0.12
N PHE A 32 8.87 2.86 0.90
CA PHE A 32 8.68 3.23 2.29
C PHE A 32 9.72 2.50 3.14
N SER A 33 10.25 3.17 4.14
CA SER A 33 11.13 2.56 5.14
C SER A 33 10.80 3.08 6.52
N LYS A 34 11.05 2.24 7.52
CA LYS A 34 10.96 2.59 8.94
C LYS A 34 12.26 3.19 9.48
N SER A 35 13.35 3.10 8.71
CA SER A 35 14.68 3.57 9.10
C SER A 35 14.92 4.97 8.55
N ASP A 36 15.11 5.93 9.46
CA ASP A 36 15.45 7.32 9.13
C ASP A 36 16.72 7.41 8.27
N TRP A 37 17.72 6.59 8.58
CA TRP A 37 18.96 6.54 7.81
C TRP A 37 18.70 6.13 6.34
N VAL A 38 17.84 5.13 6.12
CA VAL A 38 17.48 4.68 4.76
C VAL A 38 16.71 5.78 4.03
N MET A 39 15.75 6.42 4.69
CA MET A 39 14.99 7.52 4.09
C MET A 39 15.89 8.71 3.71
N GLN A 40 16.83 9.09 4.59
CA GLN A 40 17.79 10.16 4.33
C GLN A 40 18.77 9.79 3.22
N TRP A 41 19.24 8.54 3.19
CA TRP A 41 20.15 8.06 2.14
C TRP A 41 19.50 8.17 0.76
N TRP A 42 18.25 7.71 0.64
CA TRP A 42 17.50 7.81 -0.60
C TRP A 42 17.19 9.26 -1.00
N ASN A 43 16.84 10.12 -0.05
CA ASN A 43 16.59 11.54 -0.33
C ASN A 43 17.85 12.29 -0.83
N ARG A 44 19.06 11.85 -0.44
CA ARG A 44 20.31 12.40 -0.98
C ARG A 44 20.55 12.01 -2.45
N LEU A 45 20.04 10.86 -2.87
CA LEU A 45 20.21 10.35 -4.24
C LEU A 45 19.07 10.78 -5.17
N LEU A 46 17.84 10.79 -4.66
CA LEU A 46 16.62 11.16 -5.36
C LEU A 46 15.80 12.08 -4.43
N PRO A 47 15.97 13.41 -4.53
CA PRO A 47 15.24 14.35 -3.70
C PRO A 47 13.74 14.31 -3.99
N LEU A 48 12.93 14.66 -3.00
CA LEU A 48 11.48 14.77 -3.19
C LEU A 48 11.14 15.91 -4.16
N ALA A 49 10.22 15.65 -5.08
CA ALA A 49 9.67 16.69 -5.94
C ALA A 49 8.92 17.73 -5.10
N PRO A 50 9.01 19.04 -5.42
CA PRO A 50 8.33 20.09 -4.66
C PRO A 50 6.80 19.94 -4.70
N GLU A 51 6.27 19.37 -5.79
CA GLU A 51 4.85 19.13 -5.98
C GLU A 51 4.31 18.07 -5.00
N GLY A 52 3.39 18.50 -4.12
CA GLY A 52 2.70 17.61 -3.18
C GLY A 52 3.36 17.50 -1.80
N CYS A 53 4.52 18.12 -1.59
CA CYS A 53 5.22 18.14 -0.30
C CYS A 53 4.64 19.11 0.73
N GLU A 54 3.86 20.11 0.30
CA GLU A 54 3.37 21.21 1.17
C GLU A 54 2.51 20.78 2.37
N LYS A 55 1.93 19.57 2.33
CA LYS A 55 1.02 19.07 3.37
C LYS A 55 1.31 17.63 3.79
N ALA A 56 2.50 17.15 3.49
CA ALA A 56 2.83 15.74 3.66
C ALA A 56 3.28 15.44 5.09
N VAL A 57 2.50 14.61 5.80
CA VAL A 57 2.86 14.08 7.12
C VAL A 57 3.16 12.60 6.96
N LEU A 58 4.36 12.18 7.36
CA LEU A 58 4.69 10.77 7.53
C LEU A 58 4.08 10.32 8.85
N GLN A 59 3.05 9.48 8.76
CA GLN A 59 2.48 8.80 9.91
C GLN A 59 3.11 7.41 10.04
N TYR A 60 3.86 7.19 11.12
CA TYR A 60 4.47 5.90 11.43
C TYR A 60 4.40 5.62 12.94
N GLN A 61 3.87 4.44 13.33
CA GLN A 61 3.72 4.03 14.75
C GLN A 61 3.00 5.04 15.66
N GLY A 62 2.04 5.81 15.12
CA GLY A 62 1.35 6.85 15.88
C GLY A 62 2.16 8.13 16.08
N MET A 63 3.37 8.20 15.51
CA MET A 63 4.12 9.44 15.38
C MET A 63 3.77 10.11 14.06
N GLU A 64 3.49 11.40 14.13
CA GLU A 64 3.36 12.27 12.98
C GLU A 64 4.65 13.06 12.83
N ARG A 65 5.36 12.81 11.74
CA ARG A 65 6.51 13.64 11.38
C ARG A 65 6.12 14.42 10.14
N PRO A 66 6.22 15.76 10.11
CA PRO A 66 6.16 16.46 8.84
C PRO A 66 7.24 15.83 7.95
N VAL A 67 6.90 15.42 6.72
CA VAL A 67 7.92 15.09 5.73
C VAL A 67 8.85 16.29 5.77
N PRO A 68 10.11 16.13 6.22
CA PRO A 68 10.97 17.30 6.29
C PRO A 68 10.95 17.86 4.88
N ALA A 69 10.61 19.14 4.74
CA ALA A 69 11.28 19.92 3.72
C ALA A 69 12.74 19.71 4.11
N PHE A 70 13.39 18.71 3.49
CA PHE A 70 14.79 18.37 3.73
C PHE A 70 15.55 19.54 3.09
N ASN A 71 15.44 20.69 3.75
CA ASN A 71 15.94 21.98 3.37
C ASN A 71 17.45 21.82 3.30
N GLY A 72 18.01 21.93 2.10
CA GLY A 72 19.43 22.20 1.97
C GLY A 72 20.15 21.64 0.74
N LEU A 73 19.55 20.75 -0.07
CA LEU A 73 20.25 20.23 -1.26
C LEU A 73 19.50 20.42 -2.58
N ALA A 74 18.24 20.87 -2.54
CA ALA A 74 17.46 21.19 -3.74
C ALA A 74 17.56 22.68 -4.10
N SER A 75 18.77 23.25 -4.07
CA SER A 75 19.02 24.57 -4.67
C SER A 75 19.45 24.38 -6.12
N SER A 76 18.51 24.66 -7.02
CA SER A 76 18.75 25.24 -8.35
C SER A 76 19.25 24.34 -9.49
N ALA A 77 19.46 23.04 -9.30
CA ALA A 77 19.89 22.13 -10.38
C ALA A 77 19.28 20.72 -10.30
N VAL A 78 18.08 20.57 -9.75
CA VAL A 78 17.41 19.26 -9.69
C VAL A 78 16.88 18.90 -11.08
N ASP A 79 17.55 17.94 -11.70
CA ASP A 79 17.04 17.25 -12.89
C ASP A 79 15.62 16.74 -12.61
N SER A 80 14.64 17.20 -13.40
CA SER A 80 13.24 16.84 -13.25
C SER A 80 12.98 15.34 -13.38
N ASP A 81 13.94 14.57 -13.93
CA ASP A 81 13.86 13.12 -14.08
C ASP A 81 14.39 12.35 -12.86
N GLN A 82 15.12 12.98 -11.93
CA GLN A 82 15.76 12.32 -10.78
C GLN A 82 15.13 12.74 -9.46
N VAL A 83 13.80 12.63 -9.38
CA VAL A 83 13.03 13.00 -8.18
C VAL A 83 12.13 11.89 -7.68
N MET A 84 11.95 11.82 -6.37
CA MET A 84 10.91 11.01 -5.75
C MET A 84 9.57 11.75 -5.78
N LEU A 85 8.54 11.09 -6.31
CA LEU A 85 7.19 11.63 -6.34
C LEU A 85 6.42 11.21 -5.08
N LEU A 86 5.92 12.20 -4.34
CA LEU A 86 5.00 11.93 -3.24
C LEU A 86 3.56 11.83 -3.77
N ARG A 87 2.93 10.66 -3.59
CA ARG A 87 1.55 10.41 -4.05
C ARG A 87 0.70 9.82 -2.93
N GLY A 88 -0.49 10.39 -2.72
CA GLY A 88 -1.50 9.84 -1.83
C GLY A 88 -2.08 8.53 -2.37
N ARG A 89 -2.30 7.55 -1.49
CA ARG A 89 -2.99 6.30 -1.87
C ARG A 89 -4.50 6.44 -1.68
N LEU A 90 -5.24 6.22 -2.76
CA LEU A 90 -6.63 5.78 -2.67
C LEU A 90 -6.72 4.34 -3.20
N SER A 91 -7.21 3.42 -2.39
CA SER A 91 -7.47 2.04 -2.80
C SER A 91 -8.83 1.61 -2.30
N ARG A 92 -9.59 0.95 -3.18
CA ARG A 92 -10.95 0.49 -2.89
C ARG A 92 -11.10 -0.95 -3.34
N ILE A 93 -11.81 -1.74 -2.55
CA ILE A 93 -12.22 -3.10 -2.89
C ILE A 93 -13.56 -3.01 -3.62
N TYR A 94 -13.62 -3.55 -4.83
CA TYR A 94 -14.88 -3.69 -5.56
C TYR A 94 -15.53 -5.04 -5.21
N PHE A 95 -16.67 -5.02 -4.52
CA PHE A 95 -17.40 -6.21 -4.13
C PHE A 95 -18.91 -6.00 -4.21
N GLY A 96 -19.64 -6.92 -4.83
CA GLY A 96 -21.11 -6.85 -4.89
C GLY A 96 -21.64 -5.55 -5.53
N LYS A 97 -20.99 -5.07 -6.60
CA LYS A 97 -21.29 -3.81 -7.30
C LYS A 97 -21.10 -2.53 -6.46
N ARG A 98 -20.39 -2.62 -5.33
CA ARG A 98 -20.11 -1.50 -4.42
C ARG A 98 -18.62 -1.40 -4.16
N PHE A 99 -18.14 -0.18 -3.92
CA PHE A 99 -16.77 0.07 -3.52
C PHE A 99 -16.67 0.20 -1.99
N PHE A 100 -15.72 -0.53 -1.42
CA PHE A 100 -15.36 -0.51 0.00
C PHE A 100 -13.96 0.09 0.15
N ASP A 101 -13.71 0.79 1.25
CA ASP A 101 -12.39 1.34 1.52
C ASP A 101 -11.38 0.23 1.82
N TYR A 102 -10.13 0.43 1.38
CA TYR A 102 -9.00 -0.37 1.79
C TYR A 102 -8.00 0.48 2.59
N PRO A 103 -7.63 0.10 3.82
CA PRO A 103 -8.04 -1.11 4.54
C PRO A 103 -9.52 -1.10 4.94
N LEU A 104 -10.12 -2.29 5.07
CA LEU A 104 -11.53 -2.44 5.46
C LEU A 104 -11.77 -1.82 6.84
N LYS A 105 -12.57 -0.75 6.89
CA LYS A 105 -13.03 -0.14 8.14
C LYS A 105 -14.43 -0.62 8.46
N LEU A 106 -14.66 -1.06 9.70
CA LEU A 106 -15.97 -1.44 10.23
C LEU A 106 -16.79 -0.17 10.53
N ASN A 107 -17.19 0.52 9.47
CA ASN A 107 -18.03 1.70 9.55
C ASN A 107 -19.48 1.32 9.29
N LEU A 108 -20.42 2.11 9.81
CA LEU A 108 -21.85 1.89 9.56
C LEU A 108 -22.16 1.90 8.05
N ASP A 109 -21.46 2.72 7.28
CA ASP A 109 -21.55 2.75 5.82
C ASP A 109 -21.11 1.42 5.17
N SER A 110 -19.99 0.83 5.60
CA SER A 110 -19.52 -0.48 5.12
C SER A 110 -20.55 -1.58 5.42
N LEU A 111 -21.14 -1.58 6.62
CA LEU A 111 -22.16 -2.56 7.01
C LEU A 111 -23.45 -2.37 6.21
N ARG A 112 -23.86 -1.13 5.94
CA ARG A 112 -25.02 -0.81 5.09
C ARG A 112 -24.78 -1.20 3.63
N LYS A 113 -23.56 -0.96 3.12
CA LYS A 113 -23.12 -1.38 1.78
C LYS A 113 -23.14 -2.90 1.63
N LEU A 114 -22.82 -3.64 2.68
CA LEU A 114 -22.86 -5.11 2.67
C LEU A 114 -24.28 -5.66 2.82
N GLY A 115 -25.13 -4.96 3.57
CA GLY A 115 -26.50 -5.33 3.89
C GLY A 115 -26.60 -6.18 5.15
N VAL A 116 -27.64 -5.96 5.96
CA VAL A 116 -27.83 -6.55 7.30
C VAL A 116 -27.68 -8.08 7.28
N ARG A 117 -28.30 -8.76 6.30
CA ARG A 117 -28.24 -10.22 6.18
C ARG A 117 -26.81 -10.73 5.98
N LYS A 118 -26.05 -10.14 5.05
CA LYS A 118 -24.66 -10.57 4.77
C LYS A 118 -23.73 -10.23 5.93
N THR A 119 -23.91 -9.05 6.53
CA THR A 119 -23.19 -8.64 7.74
C THR A 119 -23.39 -9.63 8.89
N LEU A 120 -24.62 -10.03 9.18
CA LEU A 120 -24.91 -11.04 10.20
C LEU A 120 -24.27 -12.39 9.86
N VAL A 121 -24.43 -12.87 8.62
CA VAL A 121 -23.84 -14.14 8.18
C VAL A 121 -22.31 -14.13 8.31
N PHE A 122 -21.65 -13.04 7.93
CA PHE A 122 -20.20 -12.91 8.07
C PHE A 122 -19.76 -12.78 9.52
N GLY A 123 -20.51 -12.02 10.33
CA GLY A 123 -20.26 -11.88 11.77
C GLY A 123 -20.37 -13.21 12.52
N VAL A 124 -21.43 -13.98 12.26
CA VAL A 124 -21.62 -15.32 12.83
C VAL A 124 -20.51 -16.27 12.36
N SER A 125 -20.15 -16.23 11.07
CA SER A 125 -19.05 -17.05 10.52
C SER A 125 -17.70 -16.73 11.17
N TYR A 126 -17.42 -15.45 11.43
CA TYR A 126 -16.24 -15.00 12.15
C TYR A 126 -16.23 -15.46 13.61
N ALA A 127 -17.36 -15.30 14.31
CA ALA A 127 -17.50 -15.75 15.70
C ALA A 127 -17.27 -17.26 15.82
N PHE A 128 -17.86 -18.06 14.91
CA PHE A 128 -17.66 -19.50 14.89
C PHE A 128 -16.20 -19.88 14.61
N ALA A 129 -15.53 -19.23 13.67
CA ALA A 129 -14.12 -19.48 13.38
C ALA A 129 -13.20 -19.11 14.56
N LYS A 130 -13.56 -18.08 15.34
CA LYS A 130 -12.81 -17.69 16.55
C LYS A 130 -13.04 -18.65 17.71
N LEU A 131 -14.25 -19.21 17.84
CA LEU A 131 -14.60 -20.20 18.87
C LEU A 131 -14.08 -21.60 18.54
N ARG A 132 -13.98 -21.95 17.25
CA ARG A 132 -13.51 -23.25 16.76
C ARG A 132 -12.46 -23.05 15.66
N PRO A 133 -11.24 -22.62 16.02
CA PRO A 133 -10.18 -22.42 15.04
C PRO A 133 -9.73 -23.77 14.44
N VAL A 134 -9.39 -23.76 13.15
CA VAL A 134 -8.80 -24.92 12.47
C VAL A 134 -7.37 -25.10 12.97
N LYS A 135 -7.05 -26.29 13.50
CA LYS A 135 -5.71 -26.66 13.98
C LYS A 135 -5.37 -28.10 13.53
N PRO A 136 -4.15 -28.35 13.00
CA PRO A 136 -3.09 -27.38 12.69
C PRO A 136 -3.43 -26.52 11.44
N GLU A 137 -2.93 -25.28 11.39
CA GLU A 137 -3.02 -24.43 10.19
C GLU A 137 -2.00 -24.93 9.16
N GLN A 138 -2.45 -25.55 8.08
CA GLN A 138 -1.56 -26.09 7.04
C GLN A 138 -1.61 -25.29 5.74
N THR A 139 -2.73 -24.61 5.47
CA THR A 139 -2.95 -23.89 4.22
C THR A 139 -3.17 -22.39 4.43
N LEU A 140 -2.94 -21.60 3.37
CA LEU A 140 -3.31 -20.18 3.35
C LEU A 140 -4.81 -20.00 3.62
N GLN A 141 -5.64 -20.94 3.19
CA GLN A 141 -7.07 -20.92 3.45
C GLN A 141 -7.37 -21.07 4.95
N ASP A 142 -6.72 -21.99 5.65
CA ASP A 142 -6.90 -22.15 7.11
C ASP A 142 -6.52 -20.85 7.85
N PHE A 143 -5.40 -20.25 7.46
CA PHE A 143 -4.95 -18.96 7.98
C PHE A 143 -6.00 -17.85 7.74
N LEU A 144 -6.57 -17.77 6.54
CA LEU A 144 -7.60 -16.78 6.20
C LEU A 144 -8.91 -17.04 6.94
N ILE A 145 -9.33 -18.30 7.08
CA ILE A 145 -10.55 -18.68 7.81
C ILE A 145 -10.43 -18.31 9.29
N ASN A 146 -9.31 -18.65 9.93
CA ASN A 146 -9.10 -18.36 11.35
C ASN A 146 -9.08 -16.85 11.64
N ARG A 147 -8.66 -16.01 10.68
CA ARG A 147 -8.59 -14.55 10.84
C ARG A 147 -9.85 -13.81 10.42
N PHE A 148 -10.60 -14.32 9.44
CA PHE A 148 -11.69 -13.59 8.81
C PHE A 148 -13.04 -14.33 8.78
N GLY A 149 -13.09 -15.57 9.27
CA GLY A 149 -14.26 -16.43 9.16
C GLY A 149 -14.34 -17.12 7.79
N GLN A 150 -15.13 -18.20 7.73
CA GLN A 150 -15.23 -19.04 6.53
C GLN A 150 -15.79 -18.30 5.30
N LYS A 151 -16.74 -17.39 5.50
CA LYS A 151 -17.42 -16.68 4.41
C LYS A 151 -16.57 -15.58 3.78
N LEU A 152 -15.66 -14.96 4.54
CA LEU A 152 -14.74 -13.94 4.01
C LEU A 152 -13.39 -14.55 3.61
N GLY A 153 -12.94 -15.59 4.32
CA GLY A 153 -11.67 -16.28 4.10
C GLY A 153 -11.63 -17.27 2.92
N GLY A 154 -12.69 -17.33 2.10
CA GLY A 154 -12.63 -18.01 0.81
C GLY A 154 -13.39 -19.33 0.66
N ARG A 155 -14.25 -19.74 1.60
CA ARG A 155 -15.16 -20.87 1.37
C ARG A 155 -16.34 -20.42 0.49
N LYS A 156 -16.18 -20.53 -0.83
CA LYS A 156 -17.33 -20.51 -1.77
C LYS A 156 -18.21 -21.71 -1.43
N ASN A 157 -19.49 -21.46 -1.14
CA ASN A 157 -20.50 -22.50 -1.18
C ASN A 157 -20.78 -22.88 -2.63
#